data_AF-A0AAV6W2F6-F1
#
_entry.id   AF-A0AAV6W2F6-F1
#
_cell.length_a   1.000
_cell.length_b   1.000
_cell.length_c   1.000
_cell.angle_alpha   90.00
_cell.angle_beta   90.00
_cell.angle_gamma   90.00
#
_symmetry.space_group_name_H-M   'P 1'
#
loop_
_entity.id
_entity.type
_entity.pdbx_description
1 polymer ?
#
loop_
_entity_poly.entity_id
_entity_poly.type
_entity_poly.pdbx_seq_one_letter_code
_entity_poly.pdbx_strand_id
1 'polypeptide(L)'
;MPSPIDYEQIAQAQKNDPELQSLLSNSNIFHFKKINLPDCEKAIFCDLSTGTARPYIPKQFREHVFANATQRVSLRGSKHLETRQDAVCVAVDRKRLH
;
A
#
# COMPACT_ATOMS: atom_id res chain seq x y z
N MET A 1 10.16 18.88 8.51
CA MET A 1 10.29 17.44 8.79
C MET A 1 9.09 16.74 8.19
N PRO A 2 9.26 15.71 7.36
CA PRO A 2 8.13 14.88 6.93
C PRO A 2 7.45 14.28 8.17
N SER A 3 6.14 14.42 8.29
CA SER A 3 5.38 13.77 9.36
C SER A 3 5.05 12.33 8.94
N PRO A 4 5.05 11.38 9.91
CA PRO A 4 4.76 9.99 9.62
C PRO A 4 3.38 9.85 8.98
N ILE A 5 3.28 8.97 7.98
CA ILE A 5 2.02 8.65 7.31
C ILE A 5 1.12 7.91 8.30
N ASP A 6 -0.06 8.46 8.58
CA ASP A 6 -1.08 7.83 9.42
C ASP A 6 -1.91 6.83 8.60
N TYR A 7 -1.54 5.54 8.71
CA TYR A 7 -2.23 4.46 8.00
C TYR A 7 -3.64 4.17 8.54
N GLU A 8 -3.94 4.54 9.78
CA GLU A 8 -5.29 4.36 10.31
C GLU A 8 -6.29 5.32 9.69
N GLN A 9 -5.87 6.58 9.50
CA GLN A 9 -6.68 7.57 8.80
C GLN A 9 -6.88 7.20 7.34
N ILE A 10 -5.84 6.67 6.69
CA ILE A 10 -5.94 6.14 5.33
C ILE A 10 -6.95 4.97 5.28
N ALA A 11 -6.85 4.00 6.18
CA ALA A 11 -7.78 2.86 6.25
C ALA A 11 -9.23 3.32 6.44
N GLN A 12 -9.45 4.34 7.27
CA GLN A 12 -10.78 4.88 7.51
C GLN A 12 -11.31 5.63 6.28
N ALA A 13 -10.48 6.42 5.61
CA ALA A 13 -10.85 7.11 4.39
C ALA A 13 -11.14 6.16 3.23
N GLN A 14 -10.41 5.05 3.13
CA GLN A 14 -10.65 4.01 2.12
C GLN A 14 -12.08 3.44 2.23
N LYS A 15 -12.62 3.24 3.44
CA LYS A 15 -13.97 2.68 3.61
C LYS A 15 -15.05 3.49 2.92
N ASN A 16 -14.90 4.82 2.92
CA ASN A 16 -15.89 5.77 2.42
C ASN A 16 -15.50 6.35 1.05
N ASP A 17 -14.43 5.87 0.42
CA ASP A 17 -13.95 6.40 -0.86
C ASP A 17 -14.74 5.78 -2.03
N PRO A 18 -15.57 6.55 -2.76
CA PRO A 18 -16.33 6.05 -3.90
C PRO A 18 -15.41 5.61 -5.06
N GLU A 19 -14.23 6.22 -5.20
CA GLU A 19 -13.26 5.82 -6.23
C GLU A 19 -12.77 4.39 -5.97
N LEU A 20 -12.48 4.06 -4.71
CA LEU A 20 -12.08 2.72 -4.32
C LEU A 20 -13.19 1.69 -4.58
N GLN A 21 -14.45 2.02 -4.31
CA GLN A 21 -15.57 1.10 -4.58
C GLN A 21 -15.73 0.80 -6.08
N SER A 22 -15.54 1.81 -6.93
CA SER A 22 -15.55 1.63 -8.39
C SER A 22 -14.36 0.79 -8.88
N LEU A 23 -13.20 0.95 -8.25
CA LEU A 23 -12.02 0.13 -8.57
C LEU A 23 -12.18 -1.31 -8.10
N LEU A 24 -12.80 -1.53 -6.93
CA LEU A 24 -13.11 -2.85 -6.38
C LEU A 24 -14.11 -3.63 -7.24
N SER A 25 -15.06 -2.93 -7.87
CA SER A 25 -16.02 -3.56 -8.80
C SER A 25 -15.37 -3.96 -10.12
N ASN A 26 -14.24 -3.35 -10.49
CA ASN A 26 -13.47 -3.67 -11.69
C ASN A 26 -12.35 -4.70 -11.40
N SER A 27 -12.77 -5.90 -11.03
CA SER A 27 -11.87 -7.01 -10.63
C SER A 27 -10.99 -7.58 -11.74
N ASN A 28 -11.23 -7.20 -13.01
CA ASN A 28 -10.44 -7.67 -14.15
C ASN A 28 -9.11 -6.93 -14.31
N ILE A 29 -9.03 -5.69 -13.82
CA ILE A 29 -7.84 -4.82 -14.02
C ILE A 29 -7.05 -4.72 -12.72
N PHE A 30 -7.73 -4.62 -11.58
CA PHE A 30 -7.10 -4.43 -10.28
C PHE A 30 -7.44 -5.57 -9.33
N HIS A 31 -6.45 -5.98 -8.54
CA HIS A 31 -6.63 -7.05 -7.57
C HIS A 31 -6.42 -6.51 -6.16
N PHE A 32 -7.46 -5.87 -5.63
CA PHE A 32 -7.40 -5.28 -4.29
C PHE A 32 -7.67 -6.32 -3.20
N LYS A 33 -6.83 -6.32 -2.17
CA LYS A 33 -7.03 -7.12 -0.95
C LYS A 33 -6.75 -6.27 0.28
N LYS A 34 -7.48 -6.55 1.37
CA LYS A 34 -7.20 -5.97 2.69
C LYS A 34 -5.96 -6.64 3.29
N ILE A 35 -4.99 -5.83 3.71
CA ILE A 35 -3.75 -6.27 4.36
C ILE A 35 -3.63 -5.58 5.72
N ASN A 36 -3.35 -6.35 6.76
CA ASN A 36 -3.04 -5.82 8.08
C ASN A 36 -1.57 -5.42 8.11
N LEU A 37 -1.29 -4.17 8.48
CA LEU A 37 0.09 -3.73 8.72
C LEU A 37 0.48 -4.07 10.16
N PRO A 38 1.75 -4.40 10.43
CA PRO A 38 2.20 -4.72 11.79
C PRO A 38 1.97 -3.56 12.78
N ASP A 39 2.07 -2.32 12.30
CA ASP A 39 1.92 -1.10 13.09
C ASP A 39 0.52 -0.44 12.95
N CYS A 40 -0.46 -1.14 12.37
CA CYS A 40 -1.81 -0.62 12.18
C CYS A 40 -2.83 -1.69 12.56
N GLU A 41 -3.72 -1.38 13.51
CA GLU A 41 -4.83 -2.27 13.87
C GLU A 41 -5.83 -2.43 12.72
N LYS A 42 -5.86 -1.48 11.78
CA LYS A 42 -6.82 -1.45 10.66
C LYS A 42 -6.19 -2.00 9.39
N ALA A 43 -6.92 -2.92 8.77
CA ALA A 43 -6.57 -3.42 7.45
C ALA A 43 -6.71 -2.32 6.38
N ILE A 44 -5.70 -2.18 5.54
CA ILE A 44 -5.70 -1.27 4.39
C ILE A 44 -5.91 -2.04 3.09
N PHE A 45 -6.59 -1.44 2.12
CA PHE A 45 -6.70 -1.98 0.77
C PHE A 45 -5.39 -1.76 0.00
N CYS A 46 -4.85 -2.86 -0.53
CA CYS A 46 -3.66 -2.88 -1.36
C CYS A 46 -3.96 -3.55 -2.70
N ASP A 47 -3.46 -2.97 -3.78
CA ASP A 47 -3.42 -3.62 -5.10
C ASP A 47 -2.29 -4.65 -5.14
N LEU A 48 -2.62 -5.85 -5.60
CA LEU A 48 -1.73 -6.99 -5.77
C LEU A 48 -1.49 -7.35 -7.24
N SER A 49 -2.10 -6.64 -8.19
CA SER A 49 -2.05 -6.93 -9.63
C SER A 49 -0.63 -7.01 -10.19
N THR A 50 0.31 -6.27 -9.60
CA THR A 50 1.70 -6.14 -10.06
C THR A 50 2.69 -7.04 -9.31
N GLY A 51 2.21 -8.00 -8.51
CA GLY A 51 3.05 -8.90 -7.70
C GLY A 51 3.67 -8.27 -6.44
N THR A 52 3.55 -6.95 -6.27
CA THR A 52 3.93 -6.21 -5.06
C THR A 52 2.70 -5.56 -4.47
N ALA A 53 2.51 -5.64 -3.15
CA ALA A 53 1.38 -5.03 -2.49
C ALA A 53 1.55 -3.50 -2.44
N ARG A 54 0.68 -2.79 -3.15
CA ARG A 54 0.69 -1.31 -3.21
C ARG A 54 -0.53 -0.75 -2.52
N PRO A 55 -0.38 -0.01 -1.41
CA PRO A 55 -1.53 0.57 -0.71
C PRO A 55 -2.27 1.56 -1.61
N TYR A 56 -3.59 1.46 -1.67
CA TYR A 56 -4.41 2.47 -2.34
C TYR A 56 -4.46 3.73 -1.48
N ILE A 57 -4.07 4.88 -2.03
CA ILE A 57 -4.06 6.15 -1.29
C ILE A 57 -5.26 7.00 -1.73
N PRO A 58 -6.26 7.23 -0.84
CA PRO A 58 -7.38 8.11 -1.13
C PRO A 58 -6.90 9.51 -1.50
N LYS A 59 -7.65 10.21 -2.37
CA LYS A 59 -7.25 11.51 -2.95
C LYS A 59 -6.72 12.51 -1.92
N GLN A 60 -7.39 12.62 -0.78
CA GLN A 60 -7.03 13.56 0.31
C GLN A 60 -5.64 13.31 0.92
N PHE A 61 -5.10 12.09 0.83
CA PHE A 61 -3.79 11.73 1.35
C PHE A 61 -2.70 11.68 0.26
N ARG A 62 -3.04 11.82 -1.03
CA ARG A 62 -2.07 11.66 -2.13
C ARG A 62 -0.95 12.69 -2.04
N GLU A 63 -1.26 13.95 -1.78
CA GLU A 63 -0.25 15.02 -1.64
C GLU A 63 0.66 14.76 -0.44
N HIS A 64 0.07 14.37 0.69
CA HIS A 64 0.81 14.08 1.90
C HIS A 64 1.73 12.87 1.74
N VAL A 65 1.21 11.75 1.21
CA VAL A 65 2.01 10.56 0.94
C VAL A 65 3.08 10.84 -0.10
N PHE A 66 2.79 11.62 -1.15
CA PHE A 66 3.79 11.97 -2.15
C PHE A 66 4.92 12.85 -1.58
N ALA A 67 4.57 13.86 -0.78
CA ALA A 67 5.55 14.71 -0.10
C ALA A 67 6.48 13.90 0.83
N ASN A 68 5.94 12.89 1.52
CA ASN A 68 6.72 12.00 2.36
C ASN A 68 7.49 10.91 1.58
N ALA A 69 6.89 10.36 0.50
CA ALA A 69 7.47 9.29 -0.31
C ALA A 69 8.60 9.77 -1.23
N THR A 70 8.69 11.08 -1.49
CA THR A 70 9.74 11.69 -2.35
C THR A 70 11.17 11.49 -1.81
N GLN A 71 11.35 11.00 -0.57
CA GLN A 71 12.67 10.54 -0.12
C GLN A 71 13.20 9.29 -0.84
N ARG A 72 12.37 8.55 -1.60
CA ARG A 72 12.75 7.27 -2.23
C ARG A 72 12.98 7.31 -3.73
N VAL A 73 12.87 8.47 -4.40
CA VAL A 73 13.27 8.57 -5.82
C VAL A 73 14.74 8.98 -5.89
N SER A 74 15.63 8.10 -5.43
CA SER A 74 17.03 8.18 -5.84
C SER A 74 17.09 7.73 -7.30
N LEU A 75 17.13 8.70 -8.22
CA LEU A 75 17.58 8.48 -9.59
C LEU A 75 19.05 8.06 -9.56
N ARG A 76 19.36 6.79 -9.27
CA ARG A 76 20.68 6.22 -9.50
C ARG A 76 20.53 4.81 -10.04
N GLY A 77 20.87 4.68 -11.32
CA GLY A 77 21.01 3.39 -11.96
C GLY A 77 22.10 2.53 -11.34
N SER A 78 22.05 1.26 -11.71
CA SER A 78 23.07 0.22 -11.54
C SER A 78 23.05 -0.58 -10.24
N LYS A 79 22.63 -1.85 -10.43
CA LYS A 79 23.13 -3.12 -9.86
C LYS A 79 23.31 -3.27 -8.33
N HIS A 80 22.43 -4.10 -7.77
CA HIS A 80 22.71 -5.14 -6.78
C HIS A 80 23.32 -4.69 -5.44
N LEU A 81 22.48 -4.51 -4.40
CA LEU A 81 22.78 -5.04 -3.07
C LEU A 81 21.53 -5.11 -2.18
N GLU A 82 21.28 -6.31 -1.70
CA GLU A 82 20.39 -6.68 -0.62
C GLU A 82 20.89 -6.10 0.71
N THR A 83 20.12 -5.25 1.39
CA THR A 83 20.18 -5.11 2.86
C THR A 83 19.00 -4.28 3.42
N ARG A 84 18.14 -4.97 4.19
CA ARG A 84 17.42 -4.49 5.40
C ARG A 84 16.36 -3.39 5.17
N GLN A 85 15.13 -3.81 4.90
CA GLN A 85 14.04 -3.85 5.91
C GLN A 85 13.57 -2.46 6.37
N ASP A 86 12.84 -1.79 5.49
CA ASP A 86 11.61 -1.08 5.90
C ASP A 86 10.46 -1.96 5.39
N ALA A 87 9.82 -2.64 6.33
CA ALA A 87 8.89 -3.73 6.10
C ALA A 87 7.62 -3.28 5.37
N VAL A 88 7.65 -3.39 4.04
CA VAL A 88 6.45 -3.61 3.24
C VAL A 88 6.67 -4.94 2.53
N CYS A 89 5.81 -5.91 2.80
CA CYS A 89 5.85 -7.32 2.36
C CYS A 89 6.61 -8.28 3.28
N VAL A 90 5.92 -8.88 4.26
CA VAL A 90 5.81 -10.34 4.44
C VAL A 90 4.54 -10.61 5.25
N ALA A 91 3.50 -11.16 4.61
CA ALA A 91 2.48 -12.08 5.16
C ALA A 91 1.15 -11.93 4.40
N VAL A 92 1.02 -12.63 3.27
CA VAL A 92 -0.29 -13.13 2.84
C VAL A 92 -0.14 -14.65 2.72
N ASP A 93 -0.71 -15.33 3.72
CA ASP A 93 -0.74 -16.76 4.00
C ASP A 93 -0.41 -17.75 2.87
N ARG A 94 0.69 -18.50 3.05
CA ARG A 94 0.81 -19.89 2.63
C ARG A 94 -0.05 -20.78 3.53
N LYS A 95 -1.33 -20.96 3.20
CA LYS A 95 -2.23 -22.06 3.59
C LYS A 95 -3.46 -21.90 2.70
N ARG A 96 -3.85 -22.84 1.83
CA ARG A 96 -3.97 -24.28 2.03
C ARG A 96 -4.11 -24.93 0.64
N LEU A 97 -3.12 -25.75 0.27
CA LEU A 97 -3.26 -26.78 -0.75
C LEU A 97 -4.22 -27.84 -0.16
N HIS A 98 -5.25 -28.23 -0.89
CA HIS A 98 -5.88 -29.55 -0.78
C HIS A 98 -5.76 -30.21 -2.15
#